data_AF-A0A2S8G0K6-F1
#
_entry.id   AF-A0A2S8G0K6-F1
#
_cell.length_a   1.000
_cell.length_b   1.000
_cell.length_c   1.000
_cell.angle_alpha   90.00
_cell.angle_beta   90.00
_cell.angle_gamma   90.00
#
_symmetry.space_group_name_H-M   'P 1'
#
loop_
_entity.id
_entity.type
_entity.pdbx_description
1 polymer ?
#
loop_
_entity_poly.entity_id
_entity_poly.type
_entity_poly.pdbx_seq_one_letter_code
_entity_poly.pdbx_strand_id
1 'polypeptide(L)'
;MNPYEGATQEAATSPSAVKSGLTLGTILGRLLISAISWSIHCLVTGGLLFVFVVVIPMAKQDLEEFELDLPAISDWVFGISSLFIHYWYLLVVALVIIDLPIAITVCYLDQKYQWVTWVWFTSYLLIAFFLVVVACPGGILPFVNVMFSLSVIHLA
;
A
#
# COMPACT_ATOMS: atom_id res chain seq x y z
N MET A 1 -60.91 24.14 26.49
CA MET A 1 -60.01 23.61 25.43
C MET A 1 -58.59 23.86 25.90
N ASN A 2 -57.88 22.80 26.29
CA ASN A 2 -56.55 22.90 26.87
C ASN A 2 -55.53 22.91 25.72
N PRO A 3 -54.76 24.00 25.51
CA PRO A 3 -53.83 24.12 24.36
C PRO A 3 -52.64 23.15 24.40
N TYR A 4 -52.52 22.33 25.45
CA TYR A 4 -51.44 21.35 25.62
C TYR A 4 -51.80 19.92 25.18
N GLU A 5 -53.05 19.63 24.80
CA GLU A 5 -53.43 18.29 24.34
C GLU A 5 -52.92 17.96 22.91
N GLY A 6 -52.67 18.97 22.08
CA GLY A 6 -52.18 18.78 20.71
C GLY A 6 -50.67 18.50 20.60
N ALA A 7 -49.87 18.95 21.56
CA ALA A 7 -48.41 18.82 21.50
C ALA A 7 -47.89 17.43 21.89
N THR A 8 -48.71 16.62 22.58
CA THR A 8 -48.33 15.25 22.99
C THR A 8 -48.56 14.19 21.91
N GLN A 9 -49.31 14.50 20.84
CA GLN A 9 -49.66 13.51 19.81
C GLN A 9 -48.76 13.54 18.58
N GLU A 10 -48.02 14.62 18.31
CA GLU A 10 -47.06 14.70 17.19
C GLU A 10 -45.65 14.20 17.53
N ALA A 11 -45.33 13.97 18.81
CA ALA A 11 -44.04 13.43 19.22
C ALA A 11 -43.95 11.89 19.22
N ALA A 12 -45.01 11.19 18.81
CA ALA A 12 -45.10 9.72 18.83
C ALA A 12 -44.98 9.05 17.46
N THR A 13 -44.53 9.78 16.43
CA THR A 13 -44.25 9.25 15.08
C THR A 13 -42.79 9.44 14.67
N SER A 14 -41.85 9.27 15.60
CA SER A 14 -40.55 8.73 15.18
C SER A 14 -40.75 7.21 15.02
N PRO A 15 -40.73 6.63 13.80
CA PRO A 15 -40.55 5.20 13.70
C PRO A 15 -39.24 4.92 14.41
N SER A 16 -39.37 4.27 15.56
CA SER A 16 -38.29 3.75 16.39
C SER A 16 -37.18 3.33 15.45
N ALA A 17 -36.05 4.03 15.53
CA ALA A 17 -34.84 3.69 14.81
C ALA A 17 -34.62 2.20 15.00
N VAL A 18 -34.97 1.41 13.99
CA VAL A 18 -34.59 0.01 13.90
C VAL A 18 -33.09 0.13 13.77
N LYS A 19 -32.39 0.07 14.90
CA LYS A 19 -30.98 -0.28 14.97
C LYS A 19 -30.92 -1.59 14.23
N SER A 20 -30.66 -1.51 12.94
CA SER A 20 -30.38 -2.63 12.06
C SER A 20 -29.19 -3.30 12.71
N GLY A 21 -29.49 -4.30 13.54
CA GLY A 21 -28.49 -5.05 14.27
C GLY A 21 -27.54 -5.57 13.20
N LEU A 22 -26.28 -5.18 13.32
CA LEU A 22 -25.20 -5.57 12.44
C LEU A 22 -25.29 -7.10 12.28
N THR A 23 -25.88 -7.56 11.18
CA THR A 23 -26.15 -8.98 10.98
C THR A 23 -24.80 -9.68 10.91
N LEU A 24 -24.68 -10.84 11.57
CA LEU A 24 -23.43 -11.60 11.62
C LEU A 24 -22.83 -11.81 10.22
N GLY A 25 -23.66 -12.01 9.21
CA GLY A 25 -23.25 -12.12 7.81
C GLY A 25 -22.62 -10.84 7.23
N THR A 26 -23.10 -9.66 7.62
CA THR A 26 -22.54 -8.37 7.18
C THR A 26 -21.15 -8.14 7.79
N ILE A 27 -20.96 -8.53 9.06
CA ILE A 27 -19.66 -8.47 9.74
C ILE A 27 -18.68 -9.43 9.06
N LEU A 28 -19.11 -10.67 8.83
CA LEU A 28 -18.26 -11.70 8.21
C LEU A 28 -17.84 -11.30 6.78
N GLY A 29 -18.77 -10.75 5.98
CA GLY A 29 -18.48 -10.26 4.63
C GLY A 29 -17.48 -9.10 4.63
N ARG A 30 -17.63 -8.16 5.57
CA ARG A 30 -16.67 -7.05 5.74
C ARG A 30 -15.29 -7.53 6.17
N LEU A 31 -15.25 -8.51 7.07
CA LEU A 31 -14.00 -9.11 7.54
C LEU A 31 -13.27 -9.83 6.40
N LEU A 32 -13.99 -10.54 5.53
CA LEU A 32 -13.39 -11.19 4.37
C LEU A 32 -12.80 -10.18 3.38
N ILE A 33 -13.53 -9.11 3.06
CA ILE A 33 -13.04 -8.06 2.16
C ILE A 33 -11.81 -7.38 2.76
N SER A 34 -11.84 -7.10 4.07
CA SER A 34 -10.70 -6.51 4.77
C SER A 34 -9.48 -7.44 4.79
N ALA A 35 -9.68 -8.73 5.04
CA ALA A 35 -8.62 -9.73 5.00
C ALA A 35 -7.98 -9.87 3.61
N ILE A 36 -8.77 -9.82 2.54
CA ILE A 36 -8.26 -9.81 1.15
C ILE A 36 -7.45 -8.54 0.89
N SER A 37 -7.98 -7.38 1.29
CA SER A 37 -7.30 -6.08 1.14
C SER A 37 -5.96 -6.05 1.88
N TRP A 38 -5.92 -6.52 3.12
CA TRP A 38 -4.69 -6.66 3.90
C TRP A 38 -3.72 -7.68 3.28
N SER A 39 -4.22 -8.80 2.76
CA SER A 39 -3.39 -9.78 2.04
C SER A 39 -2.72 -9.17 0.81
N ILE A 40 -3.41 -8.27 0.10
CA ILE A 40 -2.84 -7.52 -1.02
C ILE A 40 -1.74 -6.57 -0.52
N HIS A 41 -1.92 -5.87 0.60
CA HIS A 41 -0.85 -5.06 1.19
C HIS A 41 0.39 -5.91 1.52
N CYS A 42 0.20 -7.08 2.12
CA CYS A 42 1.30 -8.01 2.38
C CYS A 42 2.02 -8.44 1.08
N LEU A 43 1.27 -8.81 0.04
CA LEU A 43 1.85 -9.20 -1.25
C LEU A 43 2.63 -8.06 -1.91
N VAL A 44 2.06 -6.86 -1.95
CA VAL A 44 2.72 -5.66 -2.51
C VAL A 44 4.00 -5.34 -1.74
N THR A 45 3.96 -5.45 -0.42
CA THR A 45 5.15 -5.27 0.43
C THR A 45 6.20 -6.31 0.15
N GLY A 46 5.81 -7.58 0.04
CA GLY A 46 6.72 -8.66 -0.33
C GLY A 46 7.38 -8.42 -1.69
N GLY A 47 6.62 -7.95 -2.67
CA GLY A 47 7.14 -7.55 -3.98
C GLY A 47 8.14 -6.38 -3.90
N LEU A 48 7.82 -5.34 -3.14
CA LEU A 48 8.74 -4.21 -2.89
C LEU A 48 10.03 -4.67 -2.21
N LEU A 49 9.92 -5.49 -1.18
CA LEU A 49 11.08 -6.04 -0.48
C LEU A 49 11.92 -6.89 -1.43
N PHE A 50 11.31 -7.73 -2.25
CA PHE A 50 12.04 -8.51 -3.26
C PHE A 50 12.82 -7.60 -4.22
N VAL A 51 12.18 -6.55 -4.76
CA VAL A 51 12.86 -5.63 -5.68
C VAL A 51 13.99 -4.87 -4.98
N PHE A 52 13.73 -4.25 -3.83
CA PHE A 52 14.70 -3.35 -3.18
C PHE A 52 15.75 -4.05 -2.32
N VAL A 53 15.51 -5.28 -1.86
CA VAL A 53 16.46 -6.04 -1.02
C VAL A 53 17.23 -7.07 -1.85
N VAL A 54 16.66 -7.56 -2.97
CA VAL A 54 17.29 -8.60 -3.80
C VAL A 54 17.69 -8.05 -5.16
N VAL A 55 16.72 -7.61 -5.97
CA VAL A 55 16.97 -7.28 -7.39
C VAL A 55 17.90 -6.07 -7.56
N ILE A 56 17.62 -4.98 -6.86
CA ILE A 56 18.40 -3.73 -6.98
C ILE A 56 19.84 -3.90 -6.48
N PRO A 57 20.10 -4.53 -5.32
CA PRO A 57 21.47 -4.81 -4.88
C PRO A 57 22.24 -5.72 -5.83
N MET A 58 21.59 -6.75 -6.40
CA MET A 58 22.23 -7.60 -7.42
C MET A 58 22.63 -6.77 -8.64
N ALA A 59 21.73 -5.94 -9.16
CA ALA A 59 22.03 -5.06 -10.29
C ALA A 59 23.18 -4.08 -9.99
N LYS A 60 23.27 -3.58 -8.75
CA LYS A 60 24.38 -2.74 -8.31
C LYS A 60 25.71 -3.51 -8.35
N GLN A 61 25.75 -4.74 -7.85
CA GLN A 61 26.95 -5.58 -7.85
C GLN A 61 27.45 -5.84 -9.27
N ASP A 62 26.54 -6.18 -10.19
CA ASP A 62 26.88 -6.39 -11.59
C ASP A 62 27.50 -5.13 -12.21
N LEU A 63 26.95 -3.94 -11.91
CA LEU A 63 27.45 -2.67 -12.45
C LEU A 63 28.83 -2.27 -11.89
N GLU A 64 29.07 -2.55 -10.62
CA GLU A 64 30.38 -2.36 -10.00
C GLU A 64 31.43 -3.30 -10.63
N GLU A 65 31.06 -4.52 -11.02
CA GLU A 65 31.95 -5.46 -11.72
C GLU A 65 32.33 -4.99 -13.14
N PHE A 66 31.42 -4.28 -13.83
CA PHE A 66 31.67 -3.72 -15.16
C PHE A 66 32.32 -2.32 -15.16
N GLU A 67 32.68 -1.78 -13.98
CA GLU A 67 33.25 -0.43 -13.81
C GLU A 67 32.42 0.67 -14.50
N LEU A 68 31.08 0.54 -14.51
CA LEU A 68 30.20 1.49 -15.19
C LEU A 68 29.83 2.66 -14.29
N ASP A 69 30.01 3.88 -14.80
CA ASP A 69 29.54 5.09 -14.13
C ASP A 69 28.00 5.10 -14.04
N LEU A 70 27.51 5.35 -12.83
CA LEU A 70 26.08 5.35 -12.53
C LEU A 70 25.47 6.73 -12.77
N PRO A 71 24.33 6.82 -13.47
CA PRO A 71 23.58 8.07 -13.53
C PRO A 71 23.03 8.42 -12.13
N ALA A 72 22.95 9.71 -11.82
CA ALA A 72 22.56 10.19 -10.48
C ALA A 72 21.22 9.63 -9.95
N ILE A 73 20.28 9.28 -10.84
CA ILE A 73 19.01 8.65 -10.46
C ILE A 73 19.22 7.21 -9.95
N SER A 74 20.15 6.46 -10.54
CA SER A 74 20.50 5.11 -10.08
C SER A 74 21.17 5.14 -8.70
N ASP A 75 22.02 6.13 -8.42
CA ASP A 75 22.61 6.32 -7.08
C ASP A 75 21.55 6.55 -6.01
N TRP A 76 20.55 7.39 -6.30
CA TRP A 76 19.41 7.59 -5.40
C TRP A 76 18.63 6.29 -5.15
N VAL A 77 18.37 5.52 -6.20
CA VAL A 77 17.66 4.23 -6.09
C VAL A 77 18.46 3.22 -5.29
N PHE A 78 19.79 3.18 -5.44
CA PHE A 78 20.67 2.34 -4.63
C PHE A 78 20.75 2.80 -3.17
N GLY A 79 20.73 4.10 -2.91
CA GLY A 79 20.63 4.65 -1.56
C GLY A 79 19.33 4.21 -0.87
N ILE A 80 18.20 4.31 -1.56
CA ILE A 80 16.89 3.84 -1.06
C ILE A 80 16.92 2.33 -0.84
N SER A 81 17.45 1.55 -1.78
CA SER A 81 17.61 0.11 -1.64
C SER A 81 18.46 -0.27 -0.43
N SER A 82 19.55 0.45 -0.15
CA SER A 82 20.37 0.24 1.03
C SER A 82 19.57 0.44 2.33
N LEU A 83 18.70 1.45 2.40
CA LEU A 83 17.79 1.62 3.53
C LEU A 83 16.85 0.41 3.68
N PHE A 84 16.28 -0.08 2.58
CA PHE A 84 15.41 -1.25 2.60
C PHE A 84 16.14 -2.51 3.09
N ILE A 85 17.39 -2.75 2.68
CA ILE A 85 18.19 -3.88 3.15
C ILE A 85 18.37 -3.86 4.68
N HIS A 86 18.63 -2.68 5.24
CA HIS A 86 18.88 -2.55 6.68
C HIS A 86 17.60 -2.48 7.51
N TYR A 87 16.51 -1.93 6.95
CA TYR A 87 15.30 -1.58 7.70
C TYR A 87 14.03 -2.28 7.21
N TRP A 88 14.13 -3.31 6.37
CA TRP A 88 12.95 -4.05 5.86
C TRP A 88 12.03 -4.56 6.97
N TYR A 89 12.59 -4.93 8.12
CA TYR A 89 11.81 -5.41 9.26
C TYR A 89 10.86 -4.33 9.81
N LEU A 90 11.17 -3.03 9.64
CA LEU A 90 10.28 -1.95 10.04
C LEU A 90 8.99 -1.93 9.20
N LEU A 91 9.06 -2.30 7.92
CA LEU A 91 7.88 -2.44 7.07
C LEU A 91 7.00 -3.61 7.52
N VAL A 92 7.61 -4.74 7.89
CA VAL A 92 6.87 -5.89 8.44
C VAL A 92 6.21 -5.53 9.78
N VAL A 93 6.95 -4.85 10.65
CA VAL A 93 6.41 -4.35 11.92
C VAL A 93 5.26 -3.36 11.68
N ALA A 94 5.38 -2.45 10.72
CA ALA A 94 4.31 -1.51 10.36
C ALA A 94 3.06 -2.23 9.84
N LEU A 95 3.20 -3.27 9.02
CA LEU A 95 2.06 -4.08 8.55
C LEU A 95 1.30 -4.76 9.71
N VAL A 96 2.02 -5.22 10.73
CA VAL A 96 1.40 -5.94 11.85
C VAL A 96 0.85 -4.98 12.91
N ILE A 97 1.58 -3.91 13.25
CA ILE A 97 1.22 -3.02 14.37
C ILE A 97 0.29 -1.90 13.93
N ILE A 98 0.36 -1.46 12.67
CA ILE A 98 -0.42 -0.33 12.17
C ILE A 98 -1.49 -0.83 11.22
N ASP A 99 -1.10 -1.56 10.18
CA ASP A 99 -1.99 -1.91 9.08
C ASP A 99 -3.06 -2.94 9.49
N LEU A 100 -2.68 -3.98 10.23
CA LEU A 100 -3.60 -5.02 10.70
C LEU A 100 -4.69 -4.46 11.65
N PRO A 101 -4.39 -3.61 12.66
CA PRO A 101 -5.45 -2.97 13.45
C PRO A 101 -6.37 -2.08 12.63
N ILE A 102 -5.87 -1.39 11.60
CA ILE A 102 -6.72 -0.61 10.68
C ILE A 102 -7.66 -1.55 9.92
N ALA A 103 -7.14 -2.64 9.37
CA ALA A 103 -7.93 -3.66 8.67
C ALA A 103 -9.07 -4.22 9.57
N ILE A 104 -8.78 -4.49 10.85
CA ILE A 104 -9.79 -4.93 11.82
C ILE A 104 -10.80 -3.82 12.11
N THR A 105 -10.34 -2.61 12.40
CA THR A 105 -11.18 -1.46 12.80
C THR A 105 -12.16 -1.07 11.70
N VAL A 106 -11.72 -1.13 10.44
CA VAL A 106 -12.54 -0.86 9.26
C VAL A 106 -13.77 -1.76 9.18
N CYS A 107 -13.73 -2.99 9.73
CA CYS A 107 -14.88 -3.89 9.74
C CYS A 107 -16.04 -3.35 10.59
N TYR A 108 -15.73 -2.56 11.62
CA TYR A 108 -16.67 -1.99 12.57
C TYR A 108 -17.13 -0.57 12.20
N LEU A 109 -16.59 0.03 11.13
CA LEU A 109 -16.96 1.38 10.71
C LEU A 109 -18.41 1.44 10.18
N ASP A 110 -19.15 2.47 10.60
CA ASP A 110 -20.47 2.76 10.03
C ASP A 110 -20.38 2.97 8.51
N GLN A 111 -21.48 2.66 7.80
CA GLN A 111 -21.54 2.77 6.33
C GLN A 111 -21.17 4.18 5.82
N LYS A 112 -21.50 5.23 6.57
CA LYS A 112 -21.14 6.63 6.27
C LYS A 112 -19.63 6.90 6.19
N TYR A 113 -18.81 6.07 6.83
CA TYR A 113 -17.35 6.24 6.87
C TYR A 113 -16.61 5.21 6.01
N GLN A 114 -17.30 4.42 5.18
CA GLN A 114 -16.65 3.40 4.33
C GLN A 114 -15.65 3.97 3.31
N TRP A 115 -15.72 5.26 3.00
CA TRP A 115 -14.71 5.92 2.16
C TRP A 115 -13.30 5.87 2.78
N VAL A 116 -13.20 5.78 4.13
CA VAL A 116 -11.92 5.65 4.84
C VAL A 116 -11.21 4.36 4.45
N THR A 117 -11.95 3.26 4.24
CA THR A 117 -11.40 1.99 3.73
C THR A 117 -10.73 2.15 2.37
N TRP A 118 -11.37 2.92 1.49
CA TRP A 118 -10.84 3.20 0.16
C TRP A 118 -9.57 4.03 0.24
N VAL A 119 -9.55 5.07 1.07
CA VAL A 119 -8.35 5.91 1.25
C VAL A 119 -7.20 5.11 1.84
N TRP A 120 -7.46 4.29 2.85
CA TRP A 120 -6.45 3.39 3.42
C TRP A 120 -5.85 2.46 2.37
N PHE A 121 -6.69 1.74 1.61
CA PHE A 121 -6.21 0.81 0.59
C PHE A 121 -5.47 1.50 -0.56
N THR A 122 -6.04 2.58 -1.10
CA THR A 122 -5.48 3.27 -2.28
C THR A 122 -4.21 4.05 -1.96
N SER A 123 -4.11 4.67 -0.78
CA SER A 123 -2.90 5.39 -0.37
C SER A 123 -1.68 4.45 -0.28
N TYR A 124 -1.86 3.24 0.26
CA TYR A 124 -0.80 2.25 0.32
C TYR A 124 -0.30 1.85 -1.07
N LEU A 125 -1.24 1.48 -1.96
CA LEU A 125 -0.91 1.08 -3.33
C LEU A 125 -0.27 2.23 -4.13
N LEU A 126 -0.70 3.47 -3.92
CA LEU A 126 -0.14 4.62 -4.60
C LEU A 126 1.32 4.86 -4.20
N ILE A 127 1.63 4.75 -2.91
CA ILE A 127 3.02 4.86 -2.41
C ILE A 127 3.88 3.73 -2.99
N ALA A 128 3.39 2.48 -2.96
CA ALA A 128 4.09 1.34 -3.53
C ALA A 128 4.35 1.52 -5.03
N PHE A 129 3.34 1.96 -5.78
CA PHE A 129 3.44 2.23 -7.21
C PHE A 129 4.47 3.33 -7.49
N PHE A 130 4.45 4.43 -6.73
CA PHE A 130 5.43 5.50 -6.86
C PHE A 130 6.87 5.00 -6.65
N LEU A 131 7.11 4.18 -5.61
CA LEU A 131 8.42 3.60 -5.34
C LEU A 131 8.91 2.72 -6.51
N VAL A 132 8.03 1.90 -7.10
CA VAL A 132 8.38 1.07 -8.26
C VAL A 132 8.68 1.94 -9.48
N VAL A 133 7.88 2.98 -9.75
CA VAL A 133 8.12 3.89 -10.87
C VAL A 133 9.45 4.62 -10.73
N VAL A 134 9.85 5.00 -9.51
CA VAL A 134 11.17 5.60 -9.26
C VAL A 134 12.30 4.59 -9.41
N ALA A 135 12.08 3.33 -9.01
CA ALA A 135 13.07 2.26 -9.16
C ALA A 135 13.29 1.82 -10.61
N CYS A 136 12.26 1.88 -11.46
CA CYS A 136 12.33 1.46 -12.86
C CYS A 136 13.46 2.14 -13.65
N PRO A 137 13.57 3.49 -13.68
CA PRO A 137 14.71 4.18 -14.29
C PRO A 137 16.05 3.74 -13.71
N GLY A 138 16.11 3.56 -12.37
CA GLY A 138 17.33 3.14 -11.68
C GLY A 138 17.85 1.77 -12.13
N GLY A 139 16.96 0.84 -12.49
CA GLY A 139 17.31 -0.49 -13.02
C GLY A 139 17.46 -0.54 -14.55
N ILE A 140 16.66 0.22 -15.30
CA ILE A 140 16.66 0.18 -16.78
C ILE A 140 17.85 0.96 -17.36
N LEU A 141 18.16 2.15 -16.84
CA LEU A 141 19.26 2.98 -17.35
C LEU A 141 20.61 2.26 -17.37
N PRO A 142 21.04 1.57 -16.29
CA PRO A 142 22.29 0.81 -16.34
C PRO A 142 22.25 -0.34 -17.34
N PHE A 143 21.13 -1.04 -17.47
CA PHE A 143 20.98 -2.12 -18.45
C PHE A 143 21.11 -1.61 -19.91
N VAL A 144 20.52 -0.45 -20.20
CA VAL A 144 20.69 0.22 -21.50
C VAL A 144 22.15 0.60 -21.75
N ASN A 145 22.85 1.08 -20.72
CA ASN A 145 24.25 1.49 -20.84
C ASN A 145 25.20 0.30 -21.10
N VAL A 146 24.96 -0.84 -20.46
CA VAL A 146 25.66 -2.11 -20.71
C VAL A 146 25.43 -2.57 -22.16
N MET A 147 24.17 -2.60 -22.61
CA MET A 147 23.82 -3.02 -23.97
C MET A 147 24.45 -2.12 -25.04
N PHE A 148 24.47 -0.81 -24.80
CA PHE A 148 25.09 0.15 -25.71
C PHE A 148 26.61 -0.10 -25.81
N SER A 149 27.29 -0.25 -24.67
CA SER A 149 28.73 -0.50 -24.61
C SER A 149 29.13 -1.81 -25.31
N LEU A 150 28.38 -2.89 -25.10
CA LEU A 150 28.62 -4.18 -25.76
C LEU A 150 28.40 -4.11 -27.28
N SER A 151 27.40 -3.35 -27.73
CA SER A 151 27.12 -3.17 -29.16
C SER A 151 28.22 -2.38 -29.87
N VAL A 152 28.81 -1.37 -29.20
CA VAL A 152 29.93 -0.58 -29.73
C VAL A 152 31.18 -1.45 -29.87
N ILE A 153 31.45 -2.34 -28.90
CA ILE A 153 32.61 -3.26 -28.96
C ILE A 153 32.47 -4.28 -30.11
N HIS A 154 31.26 -4.74 -30.44
CA HIS A 154 31.05 -5.69 -31.54
C HIS A 154 30.99 -5.04 -32.93
N LEU A 155 30.86 -3.71 -33.00
CA LEU A 155 30.82 -2.94 -34.24
C LEU A 155 32.17 -2.28 -34.59
N ALA A 156 33.16 -2.34 -33.69
CA ALA A 156 34.53 -1.86 -33.88
C ALA A 156 35.48 -3.01 -34.27
#